data_AF-A0A2W2KT06-F1
#
_entry.id   AF-A0A2W2KT06-F1
#
_cell.length_a   1.000
_cell.length_b   1.000
_cell.length_c   1.000
_cell.angle_alpha   90.00
_cell.angle_beta   90.00
_cell.angle_gamma   90.00
#
_symmetry.space_group_name_H-M   'P 1'
#
loop_
_entity.id
_entity.type
_entity.pdbx_description
1 polymer ?
#
loop_
_entity_poly.entity_id
_entity_poly.type
_entity_poly.pdbx_seq_one_letter_code
_entity_poly.pdbx_strand_id
1 'polypeptide(L)' 'DLLSPAHRELARTAEVYLDCAGQAGRTAAELGIHRQTLYYRLSRVEQLTGLDLDDGEDRLLLHMALKAARLQ' A
#
# COMPACT_ATOMS: atom_id res chain seq x y z
N ASP A 1 -4.06 9.84 8.35
CA ASP A 1 -4.34 10.04 6.91
C ASP A 1 -3.16 9.57 6.06
N LEU A 2 -3.39 8.56 5.22
CA LEU A 2 -2.38 7.96 4.34
C LEU A 2 -1.96 8.88 3.18
N LEU A 3 -2.85 9.77 2.70
CA LEU A 3 -2.60 10.59 1.50
C LEU A 3 -1.80 11.87 1.81
N SER A 4 -1.59 12.19 3.09
CA SER A 4 -0.75 13.30 3.51
C SER A 4 0.71 13.17 3.01
N PRO A 5 1.43 14.30 2.77
CA PRO A 5 2.83 14.27 2.32
C PRO A 5 3.77 13.48 3.24
N ALA A 6 3.50 13.44 4.54
CA ALA A 6 4.30 12.71 5.53
C ALA A 6 4.28 11.18 5.32
N HIS A 7 3.27 10.65 4.64
CA HIS A 7 3.09 9.21 4.42
C HIS A 7 3.27 8.80 2.96
N ARG A 8 3.87 9.65 2.12
CA ARG A 8 4.08 9.37 0.69
C ARG A 8 4.74 8.01 0.41
N GLU A 9 5.73 7.63 1.22
CA GLU A 9 6.40 6.32 1.10
C GLU A 9 5.47 5.14 1.41
N LEU A 10 4.56 5.29 2.38
CA LEU A 10 3.58 4.27 2.72
C LEU A 10 2.51 4.16 1.63
N ALA A 11 2.01 5.29 1.12
CA ALA A 11 1.09 5.33 -0.01
C ALA A 11 1.69 4.66 -1.26
N ARG A 12 2.95 4.99 -1.59
CA ARG A 12 3.70 4.33 -2.68
C ARG A 12 3.83 2.82 -2.44
N THR A 13 4.14 2.41 -1.21
CA THR A 13 4.30 0.99 -0.87
C THR A 13 2.99 0.23 -1.04
N ALA A 14 1.88 0.77 -0.53
CA ALA A 14 0.55 0.18 -0.69
C ALA A 14 0.14 0.09 -2.16
N GLU A 15 0.40 1.13 -2.95
CA GLU A 15 0.04 1.12 -4.37
C GLU A 15 0.82 0.07 -5.15
N VAL A 16 2.15 -0.02 -4.96
CA VAL A 16 2.97 -1.05 -5.62
C VAL A 16 2.57 -2.45 -5.16
N TYR A 17 2.17 -2.61 -3.90
CA TYR A 17 1.65 -3.88 -3.39
C TYR A 17 0.38 -4.31 -4.14
N LEU A 18 -0.56 -3.40 -4.30
CA LEU A 18 -1.84 -3.63 -4.97
C LEU A 18 -1.65 -3.81 -6.49
N ASP A 19 -0.77 -3.03 -7.12
CA ASP A 19 -0.37 -3.20 -8.53
C ASP A 19 0.31 -4.56 -8.78
N CYS A 20 0.99 -5.12 -7.77
CA CYS A 20 1.54 -6.49 -7.80
C CYS A 20 0.53 -7.58 -7.40
N ALA A 21 -0.77 -7.27 -7.33
CA ALA A 21 -1.84 -8.17 -6.92
C ALA A 21 -1.60 -8.82 -5.54
N GLY A 22 -1.04 -8.06 -4.59
CA GLY A 22 -0.76 -8.51 -3.22
C GLY A 22 0.44 -9.45 -3.08
N GLN A 23 1.23 -9.64 -4.15
CA GLN A 23 2.38 -10.54 -4.12
C GLN A 23 3.59 -9.89 -3.43
N ALA A 24 3.70 -10.06 -2.11
CA ALA A 24 4.75 -9.44 -1.29
C ALA A 24 6.19 -9.65 -1.82
N GLY A 25 6.48 -10.81 -2.40
CA GLY A 25 7.78 -11.08 -3.00
C GLY A 25 8.09 -10.18 -4.20
N ARG A 26 7.11 -9.98 -5.10
CA ARG A 26 7.24 -9.10 -6.26
C ARG A 26 7.27 -7.64 -5.84
N THR A 27 6.40 -7.25 -4.91
CA THR A 27 6.37 -5.89 -4.34
C THR A 27 7.70 -5.50 -3.71
N ALA A 28 8.29 -6.37 -2.90
CA ALA A 28 9.57 -6.10 -2.24
C ALA A 28 10.70 -5.93 -3.26
N ALA A 29 10.72 -6.75 -4.31
CA ALA A 29 11.69 -6.64 -5.40
C ALA A 29 11.52 -5.32 -6.18
N GLU A 30 10.28 -4.96 -6.55
CA GLU A 30 9.96 -3.72 -7.26
C GLU A 30 10.33 -2.46 -6.46
N LEU A 31 10.15 -2.52 -5.13
CA LEU A 31 10.50 -1.43 -4.23
C LEU A 31 11.99 -1.41 -3.85
N GLY A 32 12.76 -2.44 -4.16
CA GLY A 32 14.16 -2.59 -3.75
C GLY A 32 14.35 -2.70 -2.23
N ILE A 33 13.38 -3.29 -1.52
CA ILE A 33 13.39 -3.41 -0.05
C ILE A 33 13.33 -4.87 0.40
N HIS A 34 13.70 -5.11 1.66
CA HIS A 34 13.53 -6.42 2.28
C HIS A 34 12.04 -6.70 2.58
N ARG A 35 11.62 -7.97 2.52
CA ARG A 35 10.23 -8.38 2.80
C ARG A 35 9.76 -7.94 4.20
N GLN A 36 10.64 -7.98 5.19
CA GLN A 36 10.30 -7.52 6.54
C GLN A 36 9.95 -6.03 6.58
N THR A 37 10.68 -5.20 5.84
CA THR A 37 10.39 -3.77 5.71
C THR A 37 9.07 -3.54 4.99
N LEU A 38 8.76 -4.35 3.97
CA LEU A 38 7.46 -4.32 3.30
C LEU A 38 6.33 -4.59 4.29
N TYR A 39 6.38 -5.70 5.04
CA TYR A 39 5.32 -6.04 6.01
C TYR A 39 5.14 -4.97 7.09
N TYR A 40 6.23 -4.39 7.59
CA TYR A 40 6.14 -3.26 8.51
C TYR A 40 5.39 -2.07 7.90
N ARG A 41 5.68 -1.72 6.65
CA ARG A 41 5.01 -0.62 5.95
C ARG A 41 3.53 -0.94 5.70
N LEU A 42 3.20 -2.16 5.27
CA LEU A 42 1.82 -2.59 5.04
C LEU A 42 1.00 -2.57 6.33
N SER A 43 1.54 -3.09 7.44
CA SER A 43 0.89 -3.00 8.75
C SER A 43 0.64 -1.54 9.17
N ARG A 44 1.58 -0.63 8.86
CA ARG A 44 1.38 0.80 9.13
C ARG A 44 0.30 1.42 8.25
N VAL A 45 0.14 0.96 7.01
CA VAL A 45 -0.94 1.37 6.10
C VAL A 45 -2.30 0.96 6.67
N GLU A 46 -2.44 -0.29 7.12
CA GLU A 46 -3.65 -0.80 7.76
C GLU A 46 -3.99 0.03 9.01
N GLN A 47 -3.01 0.32 9.87
CA GLN A 47 -3.21 1.18 11.05
C GLN A 47 -3.67 2.60 10.71
N LEU A 48 -3.17 3.19 9.62
CA LEU A 48 -3.48 4.57 9.23
C LEU A 48 -4.82 4.71 8.51
N THR A 49 -5.29 3.64 7.88
CA THR A 49 -6.49 3.63 7.04
C THR A 49 -7.68 2.93 7.72
N GLY A 50 -7.41 2.01 8.63
CA GLY A 50 -8.41 1.11 9.22
C GLY A 50 -8.83 -0.03 8.29
N LEU A 51 -8.18 -0.19 7.14
CA LEU A 51 -8.48 -1.22 6.14
C LEU A 51 -7.66 -2.48 6.41
N ASP A 52 -8.22 -3.63 6.06
CA ASP A 52 -7.58 -4.95 6.10
C ASP A 52 -7.06 -5.34 4.71
N LEU A 53 -5.74 -5.54 4.56
CA LEU A 53 -5.16 -5.89 3.26
C LEU A 53 -5.31 -7.38 2.90
N ASP A 54 -5.77 -8.22 3.82
CA ASP A 54 -6.16 -9.60 3.51
C ASP A 54 -7.57 -9.65 2.91
N ASP A 55 -8.42 -8.66 3.18
CA ASP A 55 -9.76 -8.52 2.59
C ASP A 55 -9.73 -7.97 1.14
N GLY A 56 -10.60 -8.49 0.29
CA GLY A 56 -10.63 -8.14 -1.13
C GLY A 56 -11.27 -6.78 -1.42
N GLU A 57 -12.31 -6.42 -0.67
CA GLU A 57 -13.06 -5.18 -0.83
C GLU A 57 -12.22 -3.99 -0.35
N ASP A 58 -11.59 -4.14 0.81
CA ASP A 58 -10.68 -3.15 1.38
C ASP A 58 -9.47 -2.86 0.49
N ARG A 59 -8.86 -3.92 -0.09
CA ARG A 59 -7.81 -3.76 -1.09
C ARG A 59 -8.28 -2.96 -2.30
N LEU A 60 -9.46 -3.26 -2.83
CA LEU A 60 -10.02 -2.56 -3.99
C LEU A 60 -10.27 -1.09 -3.66
N LEU A 61 -10.89 -0.80 -2.52
CA LEU A 61 -11.17 0.56 -2.05
C LEU A 61 -9.89 1.37 -1.92
N LEU A 62 -8.86 0.81 -1.27
CA LEU A 62 -7.57 1.47 -1.11
C LEU A 62 -6.90 1.73 -2.47
N HIS A 63 -6.94 0.75 -3.37
CA HIS A 63 -6.32 0.87 -4.69
C HIS A 63 -6.95 1.99 -5.49
N MET A 64 -8.29 2.06 -5.51
CA MET A 64 -9.02 3.13 -6.19
C MET A 64 -8.71 4.49 -5.58
N ALA A 65 -8.69 4.62 -4.25
CA ALA A 65 -8.37 5.88 -3.57
C ALA A 65 -6.97 6.39 -3.93
N LEU A 66 -5.97 5.50 -3.95
CA LEU A 66 -4.58 5.84 -4.33
C LEU A 66 -4.47 6.28 -5.79
N LYS A 67 -5.17 5.61 -6.72
CA LYS A 67 -5.18 5.98 -8.14
C LYS A 67 -5.92 7.31 -8.36
N ALA A 68 -7.05 7.52 -7.70
CA ALA A 68 -7.82 8.75 -7.78
C ALA A 68 -7.00 9.96 -7.33
N ALA A 69 -6.27 9.84 -6.22
CA ALA A 69 -5.42 10.89 -5.69
C ALA A 69 -4.27 11.33 -6.63
N ARG A 70 -3.91 10.53 -7.64
CA ARG A 70 -2.91 10.89 -8.67
C ARG A 70 -3.48 11.65 -9.86
N LEU A 71 -4.79 11.59 -10.05
CA LEU A 71 -5.48 12.25 -11.16
C LEU A 71 -5.98 13.66 -10.79
N GLN A 72 -5.81 14.07 -9.54
CA GLN A 72 -6.13 15.39 -9.01
C GLN A 72 -4.88 16.28 -8.99
#